data_AF-A0A6M0ANM8-F1
#
_entry.id   AF-A0A6M0ANM8-F1
#
_cell.length_a   1.000
_cell.length_b   1.000
_cell.length_c   1.000
_cell.angle_alpha   90.00
_cell.angle_beta   90.00
_cell.angle_gamma   90.00
#
_symmetry.space_group_name_H-M   'P 1'
#
loop_
_entity.id
_entity.type
_entity.pdbx_description
1 polymer ?
#
loop_
_entity_poly.entity_id
_entity_poly.type
_entity_poly.pdbx_seq_one_letter_code
_entity_poly.pdbx_strand_id
1 'polypeptide(L)'
;IAIAFLLPGRPKTPEALKDWLRVLGEVIVAIPQAYIEAFEIMLRPHKHEDVIMEGVKPQRTPGLIFLDIFLITFTPKTIVLKYHQDGRYEVHRVRRRRKR
;
A
#
# COMPACT_ATOMS: atom_id res chain seq x y z
N ILE A 1 -20.93 15.99 -16.27
CA ILE A 1 -19.85 17.00 -16.10
C ILE A 1 -20.36 18.22 -15.33
N ALA A 2 -21.51 18.81 -15.68
CA ALA A 2 -22.05 20.02 -15.01
C ALA A 2 -22.32 19.88 -13.50
N ILE A 3 -22.71 18.69 -13.01
CA ILE A 3 -23.05 18.46 -11.59
C ILE A 3 -21.82 18.55 -10.67
N ALA A 4 -20.60 18.37 -11.20
CA ALA A 4 -19.37 18.46 -10.40
C ALA A 4 -19.09 19.89 -9.88
N PHE A 5 -19.63 20.92 -10.53
CA PHE A 5 -19.50 22.32 -10.11
C PHE A 5 -20.47 22.73 -9.00
N LEU A 6 -21.56 21.95 -8.79
CA LEU A 6 -22.59 22.25 -7.79
C LEU A 6 -22.26 21.70 -6.40
N LEU A 7 -21.24 20.85 -6.30
CA LEU A 7 -20.76 20.33 -5.03
C LEU A 7 -19.99 21.43 -4.29
N PRO A 8 -20.34 21.79 -3.05
CA PRO A 8 -19.54 22.71 -2.24
C PRO A 8 -18.16 22.10 -2.04
N GLY A 9 -17.22 22.54 -2.88
CA GLY A 9 -15.85 22.05 -2.87
C GLY A 9 -15.22 22.45 -1.55
N ARG A 10 -14.83 21.45 -0.73
CA ARG A 10 -13.83 21.68 0.31
C ARG A 10 -12.65 22.41 -0.33
N PRO A 11 -12.08 23.46 0.30
CA PRO A 11 -10.93 24.15 -0.26
C PRO A 11 -9.82 23.12 -0.47
N LYS A 12 -9.55 22.79 -1.74
CA LYS A 12 -8.42 21.95 -2.12
C LYS A 12 -7.20 22.82 -1.90
N THR A 13 -6.55 22.68 -0.75
CA THR A 13 -5.25 23.30 -0.53
C THR A 13 -4.29 22.77 -1.59
N PRO A 14 -3.47 23.64 -2.24
CA PRO A 14 -2.50 23.22 -3.24
C PRO A 14 -1.55 22.10 -2.77
N GLU A 15 -1.33 22.04 -1.45
CA GLU A 15 -0.56 21.00 -0.76
C GLU A 15 -1.14 19.61 -1.00
N ALA A 16 -2.47 19.44 -0.92
CA ALA A 16 -3.10 18.14 -1.18
C ALA A 16 -2.87 17.68 -2.62
N LEU A 17 -2.96 18.57 -3.62
CA LEU A 17 -2.73 18.20 -5.02
C LEU A 17 -1.28 17.75 -5.26
N LYS A 18 -0.32 18.44 -4.63
CA LYS A 18 1.11 18.10 -4.71
C LYS A 18 1.40 16.75 -4.07
N ASP A 19 0.79 16.46 -2.94
CA ASP A 19 0.91 15.16 -2.27
C ASP A 19 0.31 14.03 -3.11
N TRP A 20 -0.86 14.26 -3.72
CA TRP A 20 -1.47 13.29 -4.64
C TRP A 20 -0.59 13.02 -5.87
N LEU A 21 0.04 14.04 -6.46
CA LEU A 21 0.98 13.88 -7.58
C LEU A 21 2.24 13.11 -7.18
N ARG A 22 2.77 13.36 -5.98
CA ARG A 22 3.91 12.62 -5.45
C ARG A 22 3.60 11.14 -5.29
N VAL A 23 2.47 10.82 -4.65
CA VAL A 23 2.00 9.45 -4.47
C VAL A 23 1.78 8.76 -5.83
N LEU A 24 1.23 9.47 -6.81
CA LEU A 24 1.06 8.94 -8.16
C LEU A 24 2.40 8.53 -8.79
N GLY A 25 3.44 9.35 -8.60
CA GLY A 25 4.80 9.03 -9.04
C GLY A 25 5.39 7.82 -8.32
N GLU A 26 5.20 7.73 -7.00
CA GLU A 26 5.64 6.58 -6.19
C GLU A 26 4.97 5.27 -6.68
N VAL A 27 3.68 5.31 -7.03
CA VAL A 27 2.94 4.16 -7.59
C VAL A 27 3.46 3.75 -8.96
N ILE A 28 3.77 4.71 -9.84
CA ILE A 28 4.32 4.42 -11.18
C ILE A 28 5.67 3.70 -11.09
N VAL A 29 6.48 3.98 -10.07
CA VAL A 29 7.77 3.28 -9.83
C VAL A 29 7.56 1.93 -9.14
N ALA A 30 6.63 1.86 -8.18
CA ALA A 30 6.34 0.64 -7.43
C ALA A 30 5.79 -0.48 -8.33
N ILE A 31 4.95 -0.15 -9.32
CA ILE A 31 4.34 -1.17 -10.21
C ILE A 31 5.41 -1.95 -10.99
N PRO A 32 6.33 -1.34 -11.77
CA PRO A 32 7.39 -2.07 -12.45
C PRO A 32 8.31 -2.86 -11.50
N GLN A 33 8.68 -2.27 -10.36
CA GLN A 33 9.46 -2.98 -9.34
C GLN A 33 8.72 -4.24 -8.89
N ALA A 34 7.40 -4.16 -8.73
CA ALA A 34 6.60 -5.27 -8.29
C ALA A 34 6.60 -6.45 -9.26
N TYR A 35 6.57 -6.17 -10.57
CA TYR A 35 6.69 -7.19 -11.60
C TYR A 35 8.08 -7.86 -11.62
N ILE A 36 9.15 -7.10 -11.38
CA ILE A 36 10.52 -7.65 -11.30
C ILE A 36 10.63 -8.63 -10.13
N GLU A 37 10.12 -8.25 -8.97
CA GLU A 37 10.15 -9.13 -7.80
C GLU A 37 9.23 -10.34 -7.96
N ALA A 38 8.08 -10.20 -8.64
CA ALA A 38 7.23 -11.34 -8.99
C ALA A 38 7.98 -12.35 -9.88
N PHE A 39 8.77 -11.86 -10.85
CA PHE A 39 9.64 -12.70 -11.67
C PHE A 39 10.73 -13.39 -10.85
N GLU A 40 11.29 -12.70 -9.84
CA GLU A 40 12.24 -13.29 -8.90
C GLU A 40 11.61 -14.45 -8.09
N ILE A 41 10.36 -14.30 -7.64
CA ILE A 41 9.62 -15.37 -6.93
C ILE A 41 9.40 -16.57 -7.85
N MET A 42 9.06 -16.33 -9.13
CA MET A 42 8.86 -17.37 -10.13
C MET A 42 10.15 -18.19 -10.38
N LEU A 43 11.31 -17.53 -10.37
CA LEU A 43 12.62 -18.17 -10.55
C LEU A 43 13.19 -18.79 -9.25
N ARG A 44 12.85 -18.22 -8.09
CA ARG A 44 13.35 -18.64 -6.78
C ARG A 44 12.17 -18.80 -5.82
N PRO A 45 11.60 -20.02 -5.71
CA PRO A 45 10.43 -20.26 -4.90
C PRO A 45 10.66 -19.88 -3.44
N HIS A 46 9.90 -18.91 -2.96
CA HIS A 46 9.85 -18.54 -1.54
C HIS A 46 8.81 -19.46 -0.88
N LYS A 47 9.26 -20.49 -0.18
CA LYS A 47 8.38 -21.56 0.35
C LYS A 47 7.83 -21.30 1.76
N HIS A 48 8.04 -20.12 2.34
CA HIS A 48 7.68 -19.85 3.73
C HIS A 48 6.71 -18.67 3.78
N GLU A 49 5.68 -18.83 4.57
CA GLU A 49 4.60 -17.85 4.71
C GLU A 49 4.40 -17.61 6.19
N ASP A 50 4.30 -16.34 6.58
CA ASP A 50 3.96 -15.96 7.94
C ASP A 50 3.02 -14.75 7.93
N VAL A 51 2.14 -14.68 8.93
CA VAL A 51 1.27 -13.52 9.20
C VAL A 51 1.91 -12.71 10.31
N ILE A 52 2.05 -11.40 10.09
CA ILE A 52 2.58 -10.47 11.08
C ILE A 52 1.64 -9.31 11.34
N MET A 53 1.72 -8.79 12.56
CA MET A 53 1.09 -7.53 12.93
C MET A 53 2.08 -6.40 12.68
N GLU A 54 1.77 -5.52 11.73
CA GLU A 54 2.53 -4.30 11.47
C GLU A 54 1.86 -3.10 12.13
N GLY A 55 2.58 -2.43 13.03
CA GLY A 55 2.11 -1.23 13.71
C GLY A 55 2.39 0.00 12.86
N VAL A 56 1.36 0.80 12.61
CA VAL A 56 1.48 2.09 11.92
C VAL A 56 1.10 3.21 12.87
N LYS A 57 1.59 4.43 12.57
CA LYS A 57 1.28 5.62 13.36
C LYS A 57 -0.25 5.77 13.50
N PRO A 58 -0.77 5.95 14.73
CA PRO A 58 -2.20 6.13 14.95
C PRO A 58 -2.71 7.42 14.28
N GLN A 59 -4.02 7.46 13.97
CA GLN A 59 -4.76 8.61 13.42
C GLN A 59 -4.55 8.93 11.92
N ARG A 60 -4.73 7.94 11.04
CA ARG A 60 -4.85 8.19 9.59
C ARG A 60 -6.31 8.32 9.16
N THR A 61 -6.58 9.23 8.22
CA THR A 61 -7.91 9.36 7.61
C THR A 61 -8.23 8.11 6.80
N PRO A 62 -9.52 7.78 6.56
CA PRO A 62 -9.90 6.58 5.79
C PRO A 62 -9.22 6.49 4.41
N GLY A 63 -9.02 7.61 3.73
CA GLY A 63 -8.31 7.65 2.43
C GLY A 63 -6.83 7.31 2.53
N LEU A 64 -6.16 7.70 3.63
CA LEU A 64 -4.76 7.34 3.89
C LEU A 64 -4.62 5.87 4.27
N ILE A 65 -5.57 5.32 5.05
CA ILE A 65 -5.61 3.89 5.36
C ILE A 65 -5.77 3.06 4.08
N PHE A 66 -6.66 3.49 3.17
CA PHE A 66 -6.81 2.86 1.87
C PHE A 66 -5.50 2.88 1.07
N LEU A 67 -4.85 4.04 0.99
CA LEU A 67 -3.59 4.17 0.26
C LEU A 67 -2.48 3.27 0.84
N ASP A 68 -2.37 3.20 2.16
CA ASP A 68 -1.41 2.30 2.84
C ASP A 68 -1.66 0.83 2.47
N ILE A 69 -2.93 0.39 2.46
CA ILE A 69 -3.29 -0.97 2.05
C ILE A 69 -2.83 -1.24 0.61
N PHE A 70 -3.12 -0.33 -0.31
CA PHE A 70 -2.69 -0.47 -1.70
C PHE A 70 -1.16 -0.51 -1.82
N LEU A 71 -0.44 0.36 -1.12
CA LEU A 71 1.02 0.39 -1.16
C LEU A 71 1.65 -0.89 -0.58
N ILE A 72 1.15 -1.40 0.55
CA ILE A 72 1.61 -2.66 1.15
C ILE A 72 1.30 -3.85 0.24
N THR A 73 0.11 -3.90 -0.36
CA THR A 73 -0.31 -5.03 -1.21
C THR A 73 0.31 -5.01 -2.60
N PHE A 74 0.68 -3.83 -3.11
CA PHE A 74 1.51 -3.71 -4.32
C PHE A 74 2.99 -3.94 -4.04
N THR A 75 3.41 -3.93 -2.77
CA THR A 75 4.75 -4.39 -2.41
C THR A 75 4.79 -5.91 -2.60
N PRO A 76 5.73 -6.43 -3.41
CA PRO A 76 5.80 -7.85 -3.68
C PRO A 76 6.03 -8.62 -2.40
N LYS A 77 5.45 -9.83 -2.34
CA LYS A 77 5.57 -10.75 -1.20
C LYS A 77 4.75 -10.33 0.03
N THR A 78 3.89 -9.31 -0.05
CA THR A 78 3.02 -8.91 1.06
C THR A 78 1.58 -8.66 0.62
N ILE A 79 0.61 -9.00 1.48
CA ILE A 79 -0.81 -8.68 1.32
C ILE A 79 -1.42 -8.33 2.68
N VAL A 80 -2.17 -7.25 2.73
CA VAL A 80 -2.93 -6.88 3.93
C VAL A 80 -4.20 -7.73 3.99
N LEU A 81 -4.38 -8.44 5.10
CA LEU A 81 -5.57 -9.24 5.38
C LEU A 81 -6.63 -8.42 6.12
N LYS A 82 -6.21 -7.60 7.09
CA LYS A 82 -7.12 -6.85 7.95
C LYS A 82 -6.50 -5.58 8.51
N TYR A 83 -7.29 -4.50 8.53
CA TYR A 83 -7.00 -3.33 9.34
C TYR A 83 -7.74 -3.43 10.68
N HIS A 84 -7.02 -3.21 11.77
CA HIS A 84 -7.58 -3.19 13.11
C HIS A 84 -7.84 -1.74 13.55
N GLN A 85 -8.89 -1.54 14.35
CA GLN A 85 -9.29 -0.21 14.83
C GLN A 85 -8.23 0.47 15.70
N ASP A 86 -7.26 -0.28 16.21
CA ASP A 86 -6.12 0.20 16.98
C ASP A 86 -4.95 0.69 16.11
N GLY A 87 -5.12 0.75 14.78
CA GLY A 87 -4.11 1.25 13.84
C GLY A 87 -3.09 0.21 13.39
N ARG A 88 -3.33 -1.08 13.65
CA ARG A 88 -2.45 -2.18 13.22
C ARG A 88 -2.98 -2.85 11.95
N TYR A 89 -2.06 -3.33 11.13
CA TYR A 89 -2.36 -4.12 9.93
C TYR A 89 -1.95 -5.57 10.17
N GLU A 90 -2.85 -6.49 9.86
CA GLU A 90 -2.54 -7.90 9.71
C GLU A 90 -2.04 -8.13 8.28
N VAL A 91 -0.75 -8.48 8.15
CA VAL A 91 -0.08 -8.60 6.87
C VAL A 91 0.41 -10.03 6.70
N HIS A 92 -0.07 -10.71 5.67
CA HIS A 92 0.53 -11.96 5.21
C HIS A 92 1.73 -11.65 4.34
N ARG A 93 2.84 -12.34 4.59
CA ARG A 93 4.07 -12.16 3.83
C ARG A 93 4.68 -13.50 3.43
N VAL A 94 5.31 -13.49 2.27
CA VAL A 94 6.06 -14.62 1.73
C VAL A 94 7.56 -14.38 1.94
N ARG A 95 8.22 -15.28 2.66
CA ARG A 95 9.65 -15.19 2.99
C ARG A 95 10.48 -16.29 2.35
N ARG A 96 11.75 -15.97 2.11
CA ARG A 96 12.77 -16.96 1.75
C ARG A 96 13.25 -17.66 3.03
N ARG A 97 13.42 -18.99 2.99
CA ARG A 97 14.02 -19.76 4.09
C ARG A 97 15.41 -19.21 4.44
N ARG A 98 15.61 -18.77 5.68
CA ARG A 98 16.95 -18.45 6.21
C ARG A 98 17.75 -19.76 6.20
N LYS A 99 18.84 -19.85 5.43
CA LYS A 99 19.83 -20.93 5.61
C LYS A 99 20.34 -20.82 7.06
N ARG A 100 20.10 -21.86 7.86
CA ARG A 100 20.86 -22.08 9.09
C ARG A 100 22.32 -22.31 8.74
#